data_AF-A0A960JAP7-F1
#
_entry.id   AF-A0A960JAP7-F1
#
_cell.length_a   1.000
_cell.length_b   1.000
_cell.length_c   1.000
_cell.angle_alpha   90.00
_cell.angle_beta   90.00
_cell.angle_gamma   90.00
#
_symmetry.space_group_name_H-M   'P 1'
#
loop_
_entity.id
_entity.type
_entity.pdbx_description
1 polymer ?
#
loop_
_entity_poly.entity_id
_entity_poly.type
_entity_poly.pdbx_seq_one_letter_code
_entity_poly.pdbx_strand_id
1 'polypeptide(L)'
;GSSGDRPEALAELVGIIVNDGVRKPLIRVDALRFAEGTPYETRLRRKLDGLSERVMPRAVAKTLRRELIGVVAEGTGRRANGAVPDRDGRPLPIGGKTGTGDNRVVTYASNGRAIQTRPINRTGTFVFFVGDRYFGVVTAFVPGEQSGEYAFTSALPLQVFKGLAPAFADLMAPELTATPPFSGGDCATP
;
A
#
# COMPACT_ATOMS: atom_id res chain seq x y z
N GLY A 1 -7.68 0.87 -18.22
CA GLY A 1 -6.56 1.04 -17.28
C GLY A 1 -6.24 -0.31 -16.69
N SER A 2 -5.00 -0.75 -16.79
CA SER A 2 -4.50 -1.92 -16.08
C SER A 2 -4.43 -1.59 -14.60
N SER A 3 -4.76 -2.54 -13.72
CA SER A 3 -4.61 -2.37 -12.26
C SER A 3 -3.16 -2.05 -11.84
N GLY A 4 -2.18 -2.16 -12.74
CA GLY A 4 -0.80 -1.74 -12.53
C GLY A 4 -0.51 -0.25 -12.79
N ASP A 5 -1.42 0.50 -13.42
CA ASP A 5 -1.07 1.83 -14.00
C ASP A 5 -0.88 2.94 -12.95
N ARG A 6 -1.47 2.80 -11.75
CA ARG A 6 -1.33 3.77 -10.63
C ARG A 6 -1.29 3.08 -9.27
N PRO A 7 -0.11 2.56 -8.86
CA PRO A 7 0.05 1.90 -7.56
C PRO A 7 -0.39 2.78 -6.38
N GLU A 8 -0.18 4.10 -6.48
CA GLU A 8 -0.51 5.07 -5.42
C GLU A 8 -2.02 5.12 -5.14
N ALA A 9 -2.85 5.08 -6.18
CA ALA A 9 -4.30 5.11 -6.04
C ALA A 9 -4.84 3.83 -5.35
N LEU A 10 -4.19 2.69 -5.62
CA LEU A 10 -4.50 1.44 -4.94
C LEU A 10 -4.10 1.48 -3.46
N ALA A 11 -2.92 2.01 -3.16
CA ALA A 11 -2.48 2.21 -1.77
C ALA A 11 -3.43 3.17 -1.03
N GLU A 12 -3.85 4.27 -1.67
CA GLU A 12 -4.84 5.20 -1.11
C GLU A 12 -6.17 4.51 -0.81
N LEU A 13 -6.70 3.69 -1.74
CA LEU A 13 -7.92 2.91 -1.52
C LEU A 13 -7.80 2.00 -0.30
N VAL A 14 -6.68 1.28 -0.17
CA VAL A 14 -6.47 0.43 1.00
C VAL A 14 -6.37 1.27 2.28
N GLY A 15 -5.70 2.42 2.22
CA GLY A 15 -5.65 3.38 3.31
C GLY A 15 -7.04 3.86 3.74
N ILE A 16 -7.95 4.13 2.80
CA ILE A 16 -9.35 4.47 3.08
C ILE A 16 -10.05 3.33 3.83
N ILE A 17 -9.87 2.08 3.37
CA ILE A 17 -10.48 0.89 3.98
C ILE A 17 -9.99 0.71 5.43
N VAL A 18 -8.68 0.81 5.65
CA VAL A 18 -8.07 0.68 6.99
C VAL A 18 -8.51 1.82 7.91
N ASN A 19 -8.72 3.03 7.38
CA ASN A 19 -9.20 4.19 8.13
C ASN A 19 -10.74 4.27 8.22
N ASP A 20 -11.45 3.14 8.26
CA ASP A 20 -12.90 3.09 8.47
C ASP A 20 -13.70 3.93 7.43
N GLY A 21 -13.18 4.04 6.20
CA GLY A 21 -13.76 4.77 5.08
C GLY A 21 -13.40 6.26 5.01
N VAL A 22 -12.43 6.71 5.81
CA VAL A 22 -11.90 8.08 5.80
C VAL A 22 -10.64 8.14 4.95
N ARG A 23 -10.65 8.96 3.90
CA ARG A 23 -9.46 9.33 3.15
C ARG A 23 -8.62 10.29 3.99
N LYS A 24 -7.37 9.93 4.25
CA LYS A 24 -6.36 10.77 4.89
C LYS A 24 -5.28 11.14 3.87
N PRO A 25 -4.64 12.32 3.98
CA PRO A 25 -3.56 12.71 3.08
C PRO A 25 -2.36 11.77 3.22
N LEU A 26 -1.76 11.34 2.10
CA LEU A 26 -0.51 10.59 2.06
C LEU A 26 0.67 11.58 2.14
N ILE A 27 1.26 11.71 3.32
CA ILE A 27 2.32 12.70 3.61
C ILE A 27 3.64 11.98 3.79
N ARG A 28 4.65 12.36 2.99
CA ARG A 28 6.02 11.86 3.11
C ARG A 28 6.92 12.73 3.99
N VAL A 29 6.65 14.04 4.00
CA VAL A 29 7.41 15.03 4.77
C VAL A 29 6.42 15.90 5.52
N ASP A 30 6.47 15.84 6.85
CA ASP A 30 5.57 16.59 7.74
C ASP A 30 6.13 17.99 8.09
N ALA A 31 7.44 18.05 8.32
CA ALA A 31 8.14 19.27 8.68
C ALA A 31 9.53 19.35 8.07
N LEU A 32 9.97 20.57 7.78
CA LEU A 32 11.36 20.90 7.47
C LEU A 32 11.86 21.91 8.50
N ARG A 33 13.03 21.66 9.06
CA ARG A 33 13.72 22.57 9.98
C ARG A 33 14.99 23.08 9.31
N PHE A 34 15.13 24.39 9.23
CA PHE A 34 16.28 25.07 8.63
C PHE A 34 17.06 25.84 9.70
N ALA A 35 18.39 25.89 9.54
CA ALA A 35 19.30 26.68 10.36
C ALA A 35 19.11 26.51 11.88
N GLU A 36 18.93 25.26 12.32
CA GLU A 36 18.71 24.90 13.72
C GLU A 36 19.81 25.49 14.63
N GLY A 37 19.40 26.11 15.73
CA GLY A 37 20.34 26.71 16.69
C GLY A 37 20.92 28.07 16.26
N THR A 38 20.39 28.68 15.19
CA THR A 38 20.76 30.04 14.77
C THR A 38 19.58 31.01 14.94
N PRO A 39 19.81 32.33 14.99
CA PRO A 39 18.74 33.32 14.96
C PRO A 39 17.81 33.23 13.73
N TYR A 40 18.22 32.50 12.68
CA TYR A 40 17.46 32.29 11.46
C TYR A 40 16.70 30.95 11.45
N GLU A 41 16.62 30.24 12.58
CA GLU A 41 15.92 28.96 12.66
C GLU A 41 14.48 29.10 12.13
N THR A 42 14.16 28.32 11.12
CA THR A 42 12.84 28.34 10.48
C THR A 42 12.26 26.94 10.44
N ARG A 43 11.02 26.79 10.92
CA ARG A 43 10.28 25.53 10.89
C ARG A 43 9.10 25.64 9.94
N LEU A 44 9.19 24.98 8.79
CA LEU A 44 8.09 24.82 7.86
C LEU A 44 7.31 23.57 8.24
N ARG A 45 6.03 23.71 8.58
CA ARG A 45 5.12 22.60 8.87
C ARG A 45 3.91 22.65 7.96
N ARG A 46 3.43 21.48 7.57
CA ARG A 46 2.21 21.38 6.77
C ARG A 46 0.99 21.53 7.69
N LYS A 47 0.02 22.35 7.30
CA LYS A 47 -1.27 22.44 8.01
C LYS A 47 -2.13 21.25 7.60
N LEU A 48 -2.48 20.39 8.55
CA LEU A 48 -3.19 19.12 8.29
C LEU A 48 -4.69 19.16 8.60
N ASP A 49 -5.15 20.24 9.24
CA ASP A 49 -6.53 20.40 9.66
C ASP A 49 -7.49 20.34 8.46
N GLY A 50 -8.56 19.56 8.59
CA GLY A 50 -9.62 19.47 7.57
C GLY A 50 -9.28 18.66 6.32
N LEU A 51 -8.10 18.03 6.23
CA LEU A 51 -7.70 17.23 5.05
C LEU A 51 -8.27 15.80 5.04
N SER A 52 -8.99 15.40 6.09
CA SER A 52 -9.58 14.07 6.19
C SER A 52 -11.06 14.10 5.81
N GLU A 53 -11.46 13.24 4.87
CA GLU A 53 -12.82 13.21 4.34
C GLU A 53 -13.37 11.79 4.35
N ARG A 54 -14.62 11.62 4.81
CA ARG A 54 -15.31 10.33 4.68
C ARG A 54 -15.79 10.14 3.25
N VAL A 55 -15.10 9.28 2.50
CA VAL A 55 -15.42 8.94 1.11
C VAL A 55 -16.11 7.59 0.97
N MET A 56 -16.17 6.81 2.06
CA MET A 56 -16.83 5.50 2.11
C MET A 56 -17.59 5.33 3.44
N PRO A 57 -18.82 4.78 3.44
CA PRO A 57 -19.52 4.45 4.67
C PRO A 57 -18.71 3.48 5.53
N ARG A 58 -18.70 3.70 6.84
CA ARG A 58 -17.94 2.86 7.79
C ARG A 58 -18.29 1.38 7.68
N ALA A 59 -19.58 1.07 7.53
CA ALA A 59 -20.04 -0.32 7.40
C ALA A 59 -19.47 -1.02 6.15
N VAL A 60 -19.35 -0.28 5.04
CA VAL A 60 -18.74 -0.78 3.79
C VAL A 60 -17.25 -1.02 3.99
N ALA A 61 -16.53 -0.06 4.58
CA ALA A 61 -15.09 -0.19 4.84
C ALA A 61 -14.79 -1.41 5.74
N LYS A 62 -15.56 -1.59 6.82
CA LYS A 62 -15.42 -2.75 7.71
C LYS A 62 -15.70 -4.08 7.00
N THR A 63 -16.72 -4.11 6.15
CA THR A 63 -17.06 -5.29 5.36
C THR A 63 -15.91 -5.62 4.40
N LEU A 64 -15.44 -4.64 3.62
CA LEU A 64 -14.29 -4.82 2.71
C LEU A 64 -13.04 -5.28 3.44
N ARG A 65 -12.74 -4.70 4.61
CA ARG A 65 -11.59 -5.10 5.42
C ARG A 65 -11.64 -6.59 5.78
N ARG A 66 -12.80 -7.08 6.24
CA ARG A 66 -12.99 -8.50 6.57
C ARG A 66 -12.83 -9.39 5.33
N GLU A 67 -13.45 -9.03 4.21
CA GLU A 67 -13.34 -9.82 2.98
C GLU A 67 -11.88 -9.90 2.47
N LEU A 68 -11.14 -8.78 2.55
CA LEU A 68 -9.72 -8.73 2.18
C LEU A 68 -8.85 -9.60 3.09
N ILE A 69 -9.17 -9.70 4.40
CA ILE A 69 -8.52 -10.66 5.30
C ILE A 69 -8.84 -12.09 4.84
N GLY A 70 -10.09 -12.40 4.49
CA GLY A 70 -10.49 -13.71 3.97
C GLY A 70 -9.72 -14.12 2.72
N VAL A 71 -9.47 -13.20 1.78
CA VAL A 71 -8.67 -13.46 0.58
C VAL A 71 -7.23 -13.87 0.91
N VAL A 72 -6.65 -13.28 1.95
CA VAL A 72 -5.30 -13.63 2.40
C VAL A 72 -5.31 -14.87 3.27
N ALA A 73 -6.34 -15.12 4.07
CA ALA A 73 -6.42 -16.33 4.88
C ALA A 73 -6.62 -17.58 4.01
N GLU A 74 -7.54 -17.53 3.04
CA GLU A 74 -8.05 -18.71 2.35
C GLU A 74 -7.91 -18.62 0.83
N GLY A 75 -7.69 -17.45 0.26
CA GLY A 75 -7.71 -17.23 -1.18
C GLY A 75 -6.34 -17.17 -1.86
N THR A 76 -6.29 -16.41 -2.96
CA THR A 76 -5.08 -16.22 -3.77
C THR A 76 -3.95 -15.50 -3.03
N GLY A 77 -4.26 -14.84 -1.90
CA GLY A 77 -3.30 -14.19 -1.02
C GLY A 77 -2.67 -15.10 0.04
N ARG A 78 -3.05 -16.39 0.12
CA ARG A 78 -2.66 -17.33 1.19
C ARG A 78 -1.18 -17.33 1.55
N ARG A 79 -0.31 -17.08 0.58
CA ARG A 79 1.12 -16.97 0.84
C ARG A 79 1.40 -15.89 1.88
N ALA A 80 0.81 -14.70 1.81
CA ALA A 80 1.07 -13.62 2.78
C ALA A 80 0.55 -13.91 4.20
N ASN A 81 -0.29 -14.92 4.40
CA ASN A 81 -0.83 -15.23 5.72
C ASN A 81 0.30 -15.59 6.71
N GLY A 82 0.27 -15.00 7.90
CA GLY A 82 1.27 -15.21 8.93
C GLY A 82 2.67 -14.68 8.62
N ALA A 83 2.84 -13.91 7.55
CA ALA A 83 4.17 -13.43 7.15
C ALA A 83 4.75 -12.40 8.13
N VAL A 84 3.91 -11.57 8.75
CA VAL A 84 4.32 -10.50 9.66
C VAL A 84 3.84 -10.81 11.07
N PRO A 85 4.73 -11.17 12.01
CA PRO A 85 4.40 -11.29 13.42
C PRO A 85 4.36 -9.92 14.11
N ASP A 86 3.65 -9.83 15.22
CA ASP A 86 3.79 -8.77 16.20
C ASP A 86 5.00 -9.02 17.12
N ARG A 87 5.20 -8.15 18.11
CA ARG A 87 6.30 -8.27 19.10
C ARG A 87 6.23 -9.52 19.96
N ASP A 88 5.03 -10.04 20.20
CA ASP A 88 4.82 -11.27 20.97
C ASP A 88 4.93 -12.52 20.08
N GLY A 89 5.30 -12.35 18.81
CA GLY A 89 5.40 -13.41 17.82
C GLY A 89 4.07 -13.84 17.23
N ARG A 90 2.96 -13.15 17.54
CA ARG A 90 1.63 -13.51 17.05
C ARG A 90 1.42 -12.95 15.64
N PRO A 91 0.88 -13.72 14.69
CA PRO A 91 0.56 -13.22 13.36
C PRO A 91 -0.35 -11.99 13.38
N LEU A 92 0.11 -10.88 12.79
CA LEU A 92 -0.77 -9.74 12.55
C LEU A 92 -1.80 -10.07 11.47
N PRO A 93 -3.03 -9.53 11.55
CA PRO A 93 -4.01 -9.72 10.50
C PRO A 93 -3.54 -9.01 9.23
N ILE A 94 -3.44 -9.77 8.15
CA ILE A 94 -3.08 -9.27 6.82
C ILE A 94 -4.30 -9.42 5.94
N GLY A 95 -4.70 -8.33 5.29
CA GLY A 95 -5.72 -8.36 4.26
C GLY A 95 -5.16 -7.82 2.96
N GLY A 96 -5.69 -8.27 1.84
CA GLY A 96 -5.19 -7.83 0.55
C GLY A 96 -5.86 -8.51 -0.62
N LYS A 97 -5.50 -8.05 -1.83
CA LYS A 97 -5.99 -8.61 -3.07
C LYS A 97 -4.85 -8.76 -4.07
N THR A 98 -4.87 -9.89 -4.76
CA THR A 98 -3.97 -10.14 -5.87
C THR A 98 -4.59 -9.76 -7.21
N GLY A 99 -3.79 -9.25 -8.12
CA GLY A 99 -4.12 -8.99 -9.52
C GLY A 99 -3.04 -9.58 -10.44
N THR A 100 -3.46 -10.17 -11.56
CA THR A 100 -2.56 -10.61 -12.64
C THR A 100 -3.13 -10.09 -13.95
N GLY A 101 -2.30 -9.42 -14.75
CA GLY A 101 -2.66 -8.88 -16.05
C GLY A 101 -1.72 -9.42 -17.13
N ASP A 102 -2.31 -9.84 -18.25
CA ASP A 102 -1.60 -10.23 -19.47
C ASP A 102 -2.23 -9.51 -20.65
N ASN A 103 -1.86 -8.25 -20.84
CA ASN A 103 -2.50 -7.41 -21.85
C ASN A 103 -1.87 -7.70 -23.22
N ARG A 104 -2.70 -8.07 -24.19
CA ARG A 104 -2.27 -8.39 -25.56
C ARG A 104 -3.25 -7.79 -26.57
N VAL A 105 -2.73 -7.23 -27.66
CA VAL A 105 -3.54 -6.89 -28.84
C VAL A 105 -3.72 -8.16 -29.65
N VAL A 106 -4.97 -8.57 -29.88
CA VAL A 106 -5.30 -9.68 -30.78
C VAL A 106 -5.94 -9.11 -32.03
N THR A 107 -5.30 -9.31 -33.18
CA THR A 107 -5.84 -8.96 -34.49
C THR A 107 -6.61 -10.16 -35.04
N TYR A 108 -7.85 -9.94 -35.47
CA TYR A 108 -8.72 -10.97 -36.04
C TYR A 108 -8.89 -10.75 -37.55
N ALA A 109 -8.94 -11.84 -38.31
CA ALA A 109 -9.34 -11.81 -39.72
C ALA A 109 -10.85 -11.62 -39.88
N SER A 110 -11.31 -11.31 -41.09
CA SER A 110 -12.73 -11.16 -41.43
C SER A 110 -13.58 -12.40 -41.11
N ASN A 111 -12.97 -13.58 -41.01
CA ASN A 111 -13.62 -14.82 -40.61
C ASN A 111 -13.56 -15.11 -39.09
N GLY A 112 -13.13 -14.13 -38.27
CA GLY A 112 -13.05 -14.24 -36.82
C GLY A 112 -11.84 -15.02 -36.29
N ARG A 113 -10.95 -15.52 -37.16
CA ARG A 113 -9.73 -16.21 -36.73
C ARG A 113 -8.68 -15.21 -36.24
N ALA A 114 -8.10 -15.44 -35.06
CA ALA A 114 -6.95 -14.67 -34.58
C ALA A 114 -5.76 -14.86 -35.53
N ILE A 115 -5.23 -13.78 -36.07
CA ILE A 115 -4.11 -13.78 -37.03
C ILE A 115 -2.81 -13.26 -36.43
N GLN A 116 -2.89 -12.44 -35.38
CA GLN A 116 -1.71 -11.94 -34.67
C GLN A 116 -2.06 -11.67 -33.22
N THR A 117 -1.18 -12.06 -32.30
CA THR A 117 -1.28 -11.69 -30.88
C THR A 117 0.01 -10.99 -30.48
N ARG A 118 -0.09 -9.71 -30.09
CA ARG A 118 1.04 -8.87 -29.72
C ARG A 118 0.95 -8.46 -28.25
N PRO A 119 1.90 -8.85 -27.40
CA PRO A 119 1.93 -8.43 -26.00
C PRO A 119 2.04 -6.91 -25.86
N ILE A 120 1.33 -6.34 -24.88
CA ILE A 120 1.41 -4.93 -24.49
C ILE A 120 2.14 -4.81 -23.16
N ASN A 121 1.72 -5.57 -22.16
CA ASN A 121 2.36 -5.61 -20.85
C ASN A 121 1.98 -6.87 -20.07
N ARG A 122 2.82 -7.20 -19.09
CA ARG A 122 2.58 -8.21 -18.07
C ARG A 122 2.60 -7.54 -16.70
N THR A 123 1.62 -7.84 -15.85
CA THR A 123 1.52 -7.26 -14.51
C THR A 123 1.17 -8.33 -13.48
N GLY A 124 1.82 -8.26 -12.32
CA GLY A 124 1.43 -8.97 -11.12
C GLY A 124 1.39 -7.94 -10.00
N THR A 125 0.28 -7.86 -9.28
CA THR A 125 0.09 -6.87 -8.20
C THR A 125 -0.45 -7.55 -6.95
N PHE A 126 0.03 -7.11 -5.80
CA PHE A 126 -0.54 -7.41 -4.50
C PHE A 126 -0.75 -6.10 -3.73
N VAL A 127 -2.01 -5.75 -3.50
CA VAL A 127 -2.39 -4.64 -2.61
C VAL A 127 -2.68 -5.23 -1.23
N PHE A 128 -2.23 -4.56 -0.17
CA PHE A 128 -2.29 -5.15 1.16
C PHE A 128 -2.42 -4.11 2.26
N PHE A 129 -2.89 -4.57 3.42
CA PHE A 129 -2.68 -3.95 4.72
C PHE A 129 -2.20 -4.97 5.75
N VAL A 130 -1.52 -4.48 6.78
CA VAL A 130 -1.05 -5.25 7.93
C VAL A 130 -1.51 -4.53 9.20
N GLY A 131 -2.29 -5.22 10.02
CA GLY A 131 -2.88 -4.64 11.23
C GLY A 131 -3.86 -3.51 10.92
N ASP A 132 -3.72 -2.41 11.66
CA ASP A 132 -4.56 -1.20 11.56
C ASP A 132 -3.80 0.01 11.00
N ARG A 133 -2.52 -0.13 10.64
CA ARG A 133 -1.63 1.03 10.38
C ARG A 133 -0.87 0.97 9.06
N TYR A 134 -0.48 -0.21 8.61
CA TYR A 134 0.38 -0.35 7.44
C TYR A 134 -0.44 -0.82 6.26
N PHE A 135 -0.20 -0.20 5.11
CA PHE A 135 -0.84 -0.58 3.86
C PHE A 135 0.05 -0.18 2.69
N GLY A 136 -0.14 -0.83 1.55
CA GLY A 136 0.66 -0.56 0.38
C GLY A 136 0.33 -1.49 -0.78
N VAL A 137 1.24 -1.46 -1.75
CA VAL A 137 1.14 -2.22 -2.98
C VAL A 137 2.53 -2.69 -3.40
N VAL A 138 2.61 -3.93 -3.87
CA VAL A 138 3.78 -4.46 -4.56
C VAL A 138 3.36 -4.81 -5.98
N THR A 139 4.02 -4.23 -6.98
CA THR A 139 3.73 -4.47 -8.39
C THR A 139 4.99 -4.92 -9.11
N ALA A 140 4.91 -6.07 -9.78
CA ALA A 140 5.83 -6.49 -10.83
C ALA A 140 5.21 -6.11 -12.18
N PHE A 141 5.96 -5.37 -12.99
CA PHE A 141 5.48 -4.82 -14.25
C PHE A 141 6.54 -4.94 -15.34
N VAL A 142 6.17 -5.54 -16.47
CA VAL A 142 7.01 -5.60 -17.67
C VAL A 142 6.25 -4.92 -18.82
N PRO A 143 6.71 -3.75 -19.31
CA PRO A 143 6.11 -3.08 -20.45
C PRO A 143 6.64 -3.62 -21.78
N GLY A 144 5.83 -3.44 -22.83
CA GLY A 144 6.23 -3.63 -24.22
C GLY A 144 6.11 -5.07 -24.70
N GLU A 145 6.53 -5.31 -25.95
CA GLU A 145 6.38 -6.60 -26.62
C GLU A 145 7.17 -7.72 -25.94
N GLN A 146 8.33 -7.39 -25.37
CA GLN A 146 9.14 -8.29 -24.54
C GLN A 146 8.36 -8.91 -23.37
N SER A 147 7.26 -8.29 -22.93
CA SER A 147 6.40 -8.85 -21.89
C SER A 147 5.83 -10.24 -22.25
N GLY A 148 5.77 -10.58 -23.55
CA GLY A 148 5.40 -11.92 -24.00
C GLY A 148 6.39 -13.03 -23.62
N GLU A 149 7.63 -12.68 -23.30
CA GLU A 149 8.69 -13.60 -22.87
C GLU A 149 8.61 -13.93 -21.37
N TYR A 150 7.79 -13.18 -20.61
CA TYR A 150 7.68 -13.33 -19.17
C TYR A 150 6.41 -14.08 -18.77
N ALA A 151 6.59 -15.13 -17.97
CA ALA A 151 5.49 -15.88 -17.36
C ALA A 151 5.51 -15.73 -15.83
N PHE A 152 4.87 -14.68 -15.31
CA PHE A 152 4.65 -14.53 -13.87
C PHE A 152 3.21 -14.15 -13.54
N THR A 153 2.83 -14.39 -12.29
CA THR A 153 1.52 -14.04 -11.71
C THR A 153 1.72 -13.15 -10.49
N SER A 154 0.63 -12.82 -9.80
CA SER A 154 0.66 -12.20 -8.47
C SER A 154 1.43 -12.98 -7.40
N ALA A 155 1.83 -14.23 -7.66
CA ALA A 155 2.72 -14.98 -6.78
C ALA A 155 4.08 -14.28 -6.60
N LEU A 156 4.62 -13.61 -7.63
CA LEU A 156 5.90 -12.90 -7.54
C LEU A 156 5.83 -11.73 -6.54
N PRO A 157 4.89 -10.77 -6.67
CA PRO A 157 4.68 -9.73 -5.64
C PRO A 157 4.44 -10.26 -4.23
N LEU A 158 3.71 -11.38 -4.09
CA LEU A 158 3.49 -12.02 -2.78
C LEU A 158 4.78 -12.53 -2.16
N GLN A 159 5.71 -13.07 -2.96
CA GLN A 159 7.02 -13.50 -2.45
C GLN A 159 7.89 -12.30 -2.08
N VAL A 160 7.85 -11.23 -2.86
CA VAL A 160 8.53 -9.97 -2.50
C VAL A 160 7.99 -9.44 -1.18
N PHE A 161 6.66 -9.39 -1.01
CA PHE A 161 6.03 -8.99 0.26
C PHE A 161 6.52 -9.84 1.44
N LYS A 162 6.60 -11.16 1.29
CA LYS A 162 7.16 -12.04 2.34
C LYS A 162 8.61 -11.72 2.67
N GLY A 163 9.44 -11.47 1.66
CA GLY A 163 10.84 -11.10 1.87
C GLY A 163 10.98 -9.79 2.64
N LEU A 164 10.02 -8.87 2.49
CA LEU A 164 9.97 -7.60 3.22
C LEU A 164 9.36 -7.73 4.63
N ALA A 165 8.75 -8.87 4.97
CA ALA A 165 8.05 -9.04 6.24
C ALA A 165 8.92 -8.78 7.49
N PRO A 166 10.20 -9.19 7.56
CA PRO A 166 11.07 -8.85 8.68
C PRO A 166 11.26 -7.33 8.84
N ALA A 167 11.43 -6.60 7.73
CA ALA A 167 11.58 -5.15 7.79
C ALA A 167 10.30 -4.44 8.29
N PHE A 168 9.12 -5.00 8.02
CA PHE A 168 7.88 -4.50 8.61
C PHE A 168 7.82 -4.76 10.11
N ALA A 169 8.25 -5.93 10.59
CA ALA A 169 8.31 -6.24 12.01
C ALA A 169 9.24 -5.26 12.75
N ASP A 170 10.39 -4.93 12.16
CA ASP A 170 11.32 -3.94 12.71
C ASP A 170 10.72 -2.53 12.74
N LEU A 171 9.96 -2.11 11.71
CA LEU A 171 9.26 -0.82 11.71
C LEU A 171 8.09 -0.77 12.71
N MET A 172 7.55 -1.92 13.10
CA MET A 172 6.51 -2.06 14.12
C MET A 172 7.10 -2.10 15.54
N ALA A 173 8.39 -2.42 15.68
CA ALA A 173 9.09 -2.52 16.96
C ALA A 173 9.41 -1.18 17.65
N PRO A 174 9.68 -0.01 17.02
CA PRO A 174 10.04 1.20 17.77
C PRO A 174 8.84 2.00 18.33
N GLU A 175 7.58 1.70 17.97
CA GLU A 175 6.46 2.63 18.22
C GLU A 175 5.47 2.26 19.37
N LEU A 176 5.89 1.49 20.38
CA LEU A 176 5.12 1.42 21.65
C LEU A 176 5.74 2.26 22.78
N THR A 177 6.85 2.94 22.53
CA THR A 177 7.33 4.04 23.39
C THR A 177 6.89 5.35 22.76
N ALA A 178 5.64 5.73 22.99
CA ALA A 178 5.24 7.11 22.76
C ALA A 178 6.14 8.01 23.62
N THR A 179 7.03 8.77 22.98
CA THR A 179 7.60 9.97 23.61
C THR A 179 6.42 10.91 23.88
N PRO A 180 6.22 11.40 25.11
CA PRO A 180 5.13 12.34 25.38
C PRO A 180 5.29 13.57 24.48
N PRO A 181 4.18 14.25 24.11
CA PRO A 181 4.27 15.54 23.45
C PRO A 181 5.12 16.46 24.33
N PHE A 182 6.12 17.07 23.71
CA PHE A 182 6.96 18.08 24.33
C PHE A 182 6.05 19.11 25.01
N SER A 183 6.03 19.11 26.34
CA SER A 183 5.27 20.07 27.15
C SER A 183 5.87 21.44 26.89
N GLY A 184 5.10 22.31 26.24
CA GLY A 184 5.39 23.73 26.23
C GLY A 184 5.28 24.32 27.64
N GLY A 185 6.23 25.16 28.00
CA GLY A 185 6.33 25.94 29.23
C GLY A 185 7.81 26.17 29.54
N ASP A 186 8.38 27.36 29.61
CA ASP A 186 7.82 28.70 29.67
C ASP A 186 8.72 29.69 28.90
N CYS A 187 8.09 30.56 28.12
CA CYS A 187 8.71 31.79 27.66
C CYS A 187 8.55 32.81 28.78
N ALA A 188 9.50 32.85 29.71
CA ALA A 188 9.69 34.02 30.55
C ALA A 188 10.34 35.13 29.70
N THR A 189 9.59 36.19 29.46
CA THR A 189 10.11 37.47 28.94
C THR A 189 10.42 38.39 30.13
N PRO A 190 11.29 39.40 29.94
CA PRO A 190 12.30 39.82 30.93
C PRO A 190 11.77 40.61 32.13
#